data_AF-A0A7R9WZP4-F1
#
_entry.id   AF-A0A7R9WZP4-F1
#
_cell.length_a   1.000
_cell.length_b   1.000
_cell.length_c   1.000
_cell.angle_alpha   90.00
_cell.angle_beta   90.00
_cell.angle_gamma   90.00
#
_symmetry.space_group_name_H-M   'P 1'
#
loop_
_entity.id
_entity.type
_entity.pdbx_description
1 polymer ?
#
loop_
_entity_poly.entity_id
_entity_poly.type
_entity_poly.pdbx_seq_one_letter_code
_entity_poly.pdbx_strand_id
1 'polypeptide(L)'
;MTRKQYQQLQALRKSLEELAEMTSNRLVEALRRKNEALKQAFKRERADPMAQMAPAVSPCSLRDDTIPLKLLVKLGKTQEAAMAYSARRSLLLLESLHERPISGTGSVDLVIYAAQLSQAFFSCLASSVEGFLDLFIAPSLNNSKEEQSGDESSIQSLINIRSLPPGALASVVLWCDAELAKFGAAFGGTRILGNLALSPPPRDAEARRGPRVLGQGNDEVDINRDRTAAIEVAAQCVGQAFQYASENLDTVGLPLTPRLAECIRARLKGCEKEVAAMLDEQWHYITVDWEHPPTDDDIPIDERGSIPML
;
A
#
# COMPACT_ATOMS: atom_id res chain seq x y z
N MET A 1 -0.23 -39.47 -39.55
CA MET A 1 0.49 -38.19 -39.72
C MET A 1 1.71 -38.44 -40.58
N THR A 2 1.93 -37.69 -41.67
CA THR A 2 3.11 -37.89 -42.53
C THR A 2 4.32 -37.09 -42.05
N ARG A 3 5.56 -37.56 -42.32
CA ARG A 3 6.81 -36.89 -41.91
C ARG A 3 6.90 -35.43 -42.38
N LYS A 4 6.35 -35.14 -43.57
CA LYS A 4 6.28 -33.79 -44.13
C LYS A 4 5.33 -32.88 -43.35
N GLN A 5 4.16 -33.37 -42.93
CA GLN A 5 3.23 -32.63 -42.07
C GLN A 5 3.86 -32.33 -40.69
N TYR A 6 4.61 -33.28 -40.14
CA TYR A 6 5.32 -33.08 -38.87
C TYR A 6 6.37 -31.96 -38.97
N GLN A 7 7.18 -31.95 -40.03
CA GLN A 7 8.17 -30.89 -40.28
C GLN A 7 7.51 -29.52 -40.49
N GLN A 8 6.39 -29.46 -41.22
CA GLN A 8 5.63 -28.23 -41.41
C GLN A 8 5.06 -27.70 -40.08
N LEU A 9 4.54 -28.57 -39.22
CA LEU A 9 4.04 -28.19 -37.90
C LEU A 9 5.17 -27.70 -36.98
N GLN A 10 6.35 -28.32 -37.02
CA GLN A 10 7.51 -27.84 -36.27
C GLN A 10 7.95 -26.44 -36.73
N ALA A 11 8.03 -26.22 -38.05
CA ALA A 11 8.37 -24.91 -38.60
C ALA A 11 7.34 -23.83 -38.23
N LEU A 12 6.05 -24.16 -38.31
CA LEU A 12 4.97 -23.27 -37.91
C LEU A 12 5.03 -22.94 -36.42
N ARG A 13 5.22 -23.95 -35.57
CA ARG A 13 5.37 -23.77 -34.12
C ARG A 13 6.51 -22.80 -33.80
N LYS A 14 7.68 -22.99 -34.42
CA LYS A 14 8.84 -22.13 -34.22
C LYS A 14 8.55 -20.67 -34.63
N SER A 15 7.91 -20.48 -35.79
CA SER A 15 7.51 -19.14 -36.27
C SER A 15 6.50 -18.46 -35.33
N LEU A 16 5.55 -19.22 -34.77
CA LEU A 16 4.61 -18.72 -33.77
C LEU A 16 5.31 -18.33 -32.46
N GLU A 17 6.27 -19.12 -31.99
CA GLU A 17 7.08 -18.81 -30.81
C GLU A 17 7.88 -17.51 -31.01
N GLU A 18 8.55 -17.35 -32.18
CA GLU A 18 9.29 -16.14 -32.53
C GLU A 18 8.39 -14.89 -32.62
N LEU A 19 7.20 -15.03 -33.23
CA LEU A 19 6.24 -13.93 -33.32
C LEU A 19 5.64 -13.55 -31.97
N ALA A 20 5.35 -14.55 -31.13
CA ALA A 20 4.86 -14.35 -29.75
C ALA A 20 5.89 -13.59 -28.91
N GLU A 21 7.17 -13.97 -29.00
CA GLU A 21 8.26 -13.30 -28.31
C GLU A 21 8.43 -11.86 -28.81
N MET A 22 8.47 -11.64 -30.12
CA MET A 22 8.57 -10.29 -30.69
C MET A 22 7.40 -9.40 -30.25
N THR A 23 6.18 -9.95 -30.25
CA THR A 23 4.98 -9.21 -29.84
C THR A 23 5.02 -8.90 -28.35
N SER A 24 5.38 -9.88 -27.50
CA SER A 24 5.55 -9.67 -26.06
C SER A 24 6.57 -8.57 -25.78
N ASN A 25 7.76 -8.63 -26.39
CA ASN A 25 8.81 -7.64 -26.17
C ASN A 25 8.35 -6.21 -26.55
N ARG A 26 7.61 -6.08 -27.66
CA ARG A 26 7.02 -4.81 -28.08
C ARG A 26 5.98 -4.30 -27.08
N LEU A 27 5.11 -5.17 -26.58
CA LEU A 27 4.08 -4.81 -25.59
C LEU A 27 4.70 -4.37 -24.26
N VAL A 28 5.67 -5.14 -23.74
CA VAL A 28 6.39 -4.81 -22.51
C VAL A 28 7.07 -3.46 -22.62
N GLU A 29 7.81 -3.23 -23.72
CA GLU A 29 8.52 -1.97 -23.91
C GLU A 29 7.56 -0.78 -24.11
N ALA A 30 6.43 -0.98 -24.80
CA ALA A 30 5.41 0.05 -24.94
C ALA A 30 4.78 0.42 -23.59
N LEU A 31 4.43 -0.57 -22.76
CA LEU A 31 3.90 -0.36 -21.42
C LEU A 31 4.92 0.36 -20.53
N ARG A 32 6.20 -0.05 -20.57
CA ARG A 32 7.29 0.58 -19.83
C ARG A 32 7.43 2.06 -20.21
N ARG A 33 7.47 2.37 -21.51
CA ARG A 33 7.55 3.77 -21.99
C ARG A 33 6.35 4.61 -21.57
N LYS A 34 5.14 4.04 -21.64
CA LYS A 34 3.93 4.74 -21.16
C LYS A 34 4.00 5.01 -19.65
N ASN A 35 4.44 4.04 -18.86
CA ASN A 35 4.57 4.20 -17.40
C ASN A 35 5.62 5.26 -17.05
N GLU A 36 6.77 5.28 -17.74
CA GLU A 36 7.78 6.33 -17.56
C GLU A 36 7.26 7.70 -18.01
N ALA A 37 6.55 7.79 -19.13
CA ALA A 37 5.94 9.04 -19.58
C ALA A 37 4.94 9.59 -18.55
N LEU A 38 4.09 8.74 -17.99
CA LEU A 38 3.16 9.10 -16.92
C LEU A 38 3.89 9.56 -15.66
N LYS A 39 4.93 8.82 -15.25
CA LYS A 39 5.76 9.21 -14.09
C LYS A 39 6.43 10.57 -14.28
N GLN A 40 6.88 10.89 -15.49
CA GLN A 40 7.47 12.19 -15.81
C GLN A 40 6.41 13.30 -15.87
N ALA A 41 5.23 13.02 -16.43
CA ALA A 41 4.10 13.96 -16.43
C ALA A 41 3.69 14.30 -15.00
N PHE A 42 3.49 13.28 -14.17
CA PHE A 42 3.19 13.42 -12.74
C PHE A 42 4.23 14.28 -12.00
N LYS A 43 5.53 14.03 -12.23
CA LYS A 43 6.60 14.84 -11.63
C LYS A 43 6.56 16.31 -12.07
N ARG A 44 6.24 16.57 -13.34
CA ARG A 44 6.17 17.93 -13.89
C ARG A 44 4.97 18.69 -13.34
N GLU A 45 3.80 18.07 -13.31
CA GLU A 45 2.59 18.70 -12.76
C GLU A 45 2.76 19.01 -11.27
N ARG A 46 3.43 18.13 -10.52
CA ARG A 46 3.77 18.41 -9.12
C ARG A 46 4.76 19.57 -8.94
N ALA A 47 5.64 19.79 -9.91
CA ALA A 47 6.55 20.93 -9.88
C ALA A 47 5.84 22.26 -10.19
N ASP A 48 4.62 22.21 -10.74
CA ASP A 48 3.80 23.38 -11.05
C ASP A 48 2.89 23.75 -9.87
N PRO A 49 3.15 24.87 -9.17
CA PRO A 49 2.30 25.32 -8.08
C PRO A 49 0.91 25.78 -8.53
N MET A 50 0.63 25.94 -9.83
CA MET A 50 -0.70 26.30 -10.35
C MET A 50 -1.53 25.09 -10.82
N ALA A 51 -0.92 23.91 -11.01
CA ALA A 51 -1.61 22.69 -11.45
C ALA A 51 -2.47 22.01 -10.34
N GLN A 52 -2.69 22.69 -9.22
CA GLN A 52 -3.19 22.12 -7.96
C GLN A 52 -4.66 21.69 -7.95
N MET A 53 -5.40 21.85 -9.05
CA MET A 53 -6.85 21.63 -9.09
C MET A 53 -7.28 20.43 -9.93
N ALA A 54 -6.37 19.79 -10.66
CA ALA A 54 -6.68 18.62 -11.47
C ALA A 54 -5.95 17.36 -10.96
N PRO A 55 -6.58 16.18 -11.04
CA PRO A 55 -5.88 14.90 -10.81
C PRO A 55 -4.68 14.81 -11.77
N ALA A 56 -3.50 14.49 -11.25
CA ALA A 56 -2.28 14.48 -12.05
C ALA A 56 -2.17 13.23 -12.97
N VAL A 57 -3.02 12.23 -12.74
CA VAL A 57 -3.19 11.06 -13.58
C VAL A 57 -4.67 10.88 -13.89
N SER A 58 -5.04 11.09 -15.15
CA SER A 58 -6.40 10.87 -15.62
C SER A 58 -6.80 9.38 -15.50
N PRO A 59 -8.00 9.07 -14.98
CA PRO A 59 -8.58 7.72 -15.02
C PRO A 59 -8.61 7.07 -16.42
N CYS A 60 -8.67 7.88 -17.48
CA CYS A 60 -8.64 7.39 -18.86
C CYS A 60 -7.27 6.82 -19.24
N SER A 61 -6.19 7.50 -18.86
CA SER A 61 -4.80 7.07 -19.13
C SER A 61 -4.46 5.72 -18.47
N LEU A 62 -5.26 5.33 -17.48
CA LEU A 62 -5.13 4.15 -16.65
C LEU A 62 -5.93 2.94 -17.16
N ARG A 63 -6.83 3.13 -18.14
CA ARG A 63 -7.58 2.06 -18.81
C ARG A 63 -6.97 1.64 -20.15
N ASP A 64 -6.12 2.47 -20.74
CA ASP A 64 -5.46 2.27 -22.04
C ASP A 64 -4.50 1.07 -22.12
N ASP A 65 -4.15 0.45 -20.99
CA ASP A 65 -3.29 -0.73 -20.91
C ASP A 65 -4.07 -2.05 -20.75
N THR A 66 -5.39 -2.02 -20.62
CA THR A 66 -6.19 -3.25 -20.42
C THR A 66 -5.94 -4.28 -21.51
N ILE A 67 -5.94 -3.87 -22.79
CA ILE A 67 -5.70 -4.74 -23.94
C ILE A 67 -4.26 -5.31 -23.94
N PRO A 68 -3.20 -4.48 -23.91
CA PRO A 68 -1.83 -5.00 -23.94
C PRO A 68 -1.50 -5.88 -22.72
N LEU A 69 -2.07 -5.60 -21.54
CA LEU A 69 -1.92 -6.45 -20.36
C LEU A 69 -2.59 -7.81 -20.55
N LYS A 70 -3.85 -7.86 -21.03
CA LYS A 70 -4.55 -9.12 -21.33
C LYS A 70 -3.80 -9.95 -22.37
N LEU A 71 -3.19 -9.30 -23.38
CA LEU A 71 -2.36 -9.99 -24.37
C LEU A 71 -1.10 -10.59 -23.74
N LEU A 72 -0.40 -9.88 -22.85
CA LEU A 72 0.75 -10.43 -22.12
C LEU A 72 0.36 -11.66 -21.30
N VAL A 73 -0.77 -11.60 -20.58
CA VAL A 73 -1.28 -12.76 -19.82
C VAL A 73 -1.56 -13.94 -20.75
N LYS A 74 -2.23 -13.71 -21.90
CA LYS A 74 -2.50 -14.76 -22.91
C LYS A 74 -1.22 -15.34 -23.54
N LEU A 75 -0.16 -14.56 -23.63
CA LEU A 75 1.17 -15.00 -24.11
C LEU A 75 1.99 -15.70 -23.01
N GLY A 76 1.44 -15.91 -21.81
CA GLY A 76 2.13 -16.52 -20.67
C GLY A 76 3.13 -15.58 -19.97
N LYS A 77 3.10 -14.29 -20.30
CA LYS A 77 3.97 -13.23 -19.76
C LYS A 77 3.33 -12.57 -18.55
N THR A 78 2.98 -13.41 -17.57
CA THR A 78 2.19 -13.03 -16.41
C THR A 78 2.95 -12.10 -15.47
N GLN A 79 4.25 -12.33 -15.28
CA GLN A 79 5.09 -11.48 -14.45
C GLN A 79 5.25 -10.08 -15.04
N GLU A 80 5.48 -9.97 -16.35
CA GLU A 80 5.62 -8.69 -17.03
C GLU A 80 4.29 -7.91 -17.03
N ALA A 81 3.16 -8.60 -17.21
CA ALA A 81 1.84 -8.00 -17.05
C ALA A 81 1.61 -7.49 -15.62
N ALA A 82 1.94 -8.29 -14.61
CA ALA A 82 1.79 -7.92 -13.20
C ALA A 82 2.63 -6.69 -12.85
N MET A 83 3.91 -6.66 -13.24
CA MET A 83 4.80 -5.52 -13.02
C MET A 83 4.32 -4.25 -13.73
N ALA A 84 3.86 -4.37 -14.97
CA ALA A 84 3.38 -3.22 -15.73
C ALA A 84 2.09 -2.62 -15.11
N TYR A 85 1.17 -3.50 -14.67
CA TYR A 85 -0.06 -3.13 -13.98
C TYR A 85 0.25 -2.42 -12.65
N SER A 86 1.03 -3.06 -11.78
CA SER A 86 1.34 -2.53 -10.45
C SER A 86 2.11 -1.21 -10.53
N ALA A 87 3.10 -1.09 -11.43
CA ALA A 87 3.85 0.14 -11.62
C ALA A 87 2.94 1.32 -12.00
N ARG A 88 1.89 1.07 -12.78
CA ARG A 88 0.93 2.11 -13.16
C ARG A 88 -0.03 2.47 -12.03
N ARG A 89 -0.59 1.48 -11.34
CA ARG A 89 -1.49 1.72 -10.18
C ARG A 89 -0.76 2.35 -8.99
N SER A 90 0.54 2.10 -8.85
CA SER A 90 1.39 2.78 -7.86
C SER A 90 1.41 4.31 -8.05
N LEU A 91 1.24 4.82 -9.28
CA LEU A 91 1.18 6.26 -9.52
C LEU A 91 -0.13 6.87 -9.00
N LEU A 92 -1.25 6.14 -9.10
CA LEU A 92 -2.53 6.54 -8.53
C LEU A 92 -2.51 6.54 -7.00
N LEU A 93 -1.99 5.47 -6.41
CA LEU A 93 -1.89 5.38 -4.95
C LEU A 93 -1.01 6.49 -4.40
N LEU A 94 0.05 6.86 -5.13
CA LEU A 94 0.87 8.00 -4.78
C LEU A 94 0.08 9.31 -4.79
N GLU A 95 -0.92 9.49 -5.64
CA GLU A 95 -1.81 10.67 -5.60
C GLU A 95 -2.65 10.70 -4.34
N SER A 96 -3.27 9.58 -3.98
CA SER A 96 -4.04 9.46 -2.73
C SER A 96 -3.16 9.85 -1.52
N LEU A 97 -1.90 9.43 -1.50
CA LEU A 97 -0.95 9.80 -0.43
C LEU A 97 -0.58 11.29 -0.39
N HIS A 98 -0.85 12.02 -1.47
CA HIS A 98 -0.57 13.45 -1.60
C HIS A 98 -1.82 14.32 -1.52
N GLU A 99 -2.98 13.73 -1.22
CA GLU A 99 -4.21 14.47 -1.04
C GLU A 99 -4.07 15.49 0.10
N ARG A 100 -4.62 16.69 -0.13
CA ARG A 100 -4.60 17.78 0.85
C ARG A 100 -5.72 17.57 1.85
N PRO A 101 -5.49 17.89 3.13
CA PRO A 101 -6.55 17.83 4.12
C PRO A 101 -7.71 18.73 3.70
N ILE A 102 -8.93 18.24 3.83
CA ILE A 102 -10.16 19.04 3.75
C ILE A 102 -10.20 19.88 5.03
N SER A 103 -9.42 20.96 5.07
CA SER A 103 -9.45 21.91 6.18
C SER A 103 -10.01 23.23 5.70
N GLY A 104 -11.04 23.71 6.39
CA GLY A 104 -11.42 25.12 6.36
C GLY A 104 -10.29 26.00 6.92
N THR A 105 -10.46 27.32 6.87
CA THR A 105 -9.48 28.35 7.27
C THR A 105 -9.06 28.28 8.76
N GLY A 106 -8.32 27.24 9.17
CA GLY A 106 -7.92 26.96 10.56
C GLY A 106 -6.88 25.81 10.68
N SER A 107 -6.66 25.31 11.91
CA SER A 107 -5.78 24.16 12.19
C SER A 107 -6.36 22.86 11.61
N VAL A 108 -5.51 22.04 10.99
CA VAL A 108 -5.91 20.74 10.41
C VAL A 108 -6.39 19.80 11.51
N ASP A 109 -7.62 19.32 11.40
CA ASP A 109 -8.11 18.20 12.21
C ASP A 109 -7.44 16.91 11.71
N LEU A 110 -6.52 16.38 12.52
CA LEU A 110 -5.72 15.22 12.16
C LEU A 110 -6.55 13.95 12.04
N VAL A 111 -7.65 13.83 12.77
CA VAL A 111 -8.54 12.66 12.72
C VAL A 111 -9.32 12.67 11.41
N ILE A 112 -9.86 13.83 11.02
CA ILE A 112 -10.53 13.99 9.73
C ILE A 112 -9.53 13.75 8.59
N TYR A 113 -8.31 14.29 8.70
CA TYR A 113 -7.31 14.07 7.67
C TYR A 113 -6.86 12.60 7.58
N ALA A 114 -6.71 11.93 8.72
CA ALA A 114 -6.41 10.50 8.76
C ALA A 114 -7.52 9.68 8.09
N ALA A 115 -8.78 9.98 8.36
CA ALA A 115 -9.93 9.33 7.72
C ALA A 115 -9.92 9.55 6.21
N GLN A 116 -9.77 10.81 5.75
CA GLN A 116 -9.70 11.16 4.33
C GLN A 116 -8.57 10.40 3.61
N LEU A 117 -7.36 10.45 4.16
CA LEU A 117 -6.19 9.80 3.58
C LEU A 117 -6.36 8.28 3.52
N SER A 118 -6.88 7.68 4.60
CA SER A 118 -7.12 6.23 4.70
C SER A 118 -8.17 5.80 3.70
N GLN A 119 -9.32 6.49 3.65
CA GLN A 119 -10.39 6.20 2.71
C GLN A 119 -9.90 6.26 1.26
N ALA A 120 -9.28 7.37 0.87
CA ALA A 120 -8.81 7.57 -0.51
C ALA A 120 -7.77 6.50 -0.92
N PHE A 121 -6.84 6.18 -0.03
CA PHE A 121 -5.80 5.20 -0.30
C PHE A 121 -6.34 3.77 -0.34
N PHE A 122 -7.09 3.33 0.69
CA PHE A 122 -7.53 1.94 0.79
C PHE A 122 -8.61 1.60 -0.23
N SER A 123 -9.54 2.50 -0.55
CA SER A 123 -10.49 2.26 -1.64
C SER A 123 -9.79 2.18 -3.00
N CYS A 124 -8.77 3.04 -3.24
CA CYS A 124 -7.98 2.96 -4.47
C CYS A 124 -7.18 1.66 -4.57
N LEU A 125 -6.57 1.22 -3.47
CA LEU A 125 -5.81 -0.03 -3.41
C LEU A 125 -6.72 -1.23 -3.64
N ALA A 126 -7.87 -1.28 -2.95
CA ALA A 126 -8.87 -2.34 -3.11
C ALA A 126 -9.32 -2.48 -4.57
N SER A 127 -9.80 -1.40 -5.20
CA SER A 127 -10.22 -1.44 -6.61
C SER A 127 -9.08 -1.83 -7.56
N SER A 128 -7.84 -1.46 -7.22
CA SER A 128 -6.66 -1.85 -8.02
C SER A 128 -6.30 -3.32 -7.83
N VAL A 129 -6.50 -3.89 -6.63
CA VAL A 129 -6.34 -5.33 -6.39
C VAL A 129 -7.42 -6.10 -7.13
N GLU A 130 -8.69 -5.70 -7.03
CA GLU A 130 -9.79 -6.33 -7.80
C GLU A 130 -9.47 -6.36 -9.30
N GLY A 131 -9.11 -5.20 -9.87
CA GLY A 131 -8.75 -5.11 -11.28
C GLY A 131 -7.48 -5.91 -11.65
N PHE A 132 -6.56 -6.13 -10.69
CA PHE A 132 -5.44 -7.04 -10.87
C PHE A 132 -5.93 -8.49 -10.93
N LEU A 133 -6.77 -8.92 -9.97
CA LEU A 133 -7.29 -10.28 -9.92
C LEU A 133 -8.09 -10.60 -11.19
N ASP A 134 -8.95 -9.69 -11.64
CA ASP A 134 -9.73 -9.82 -12.87
C ASP A 134 -8.86 -10.05 -14.11
N LEU A 135 -7.69 -9.37 -14.19
CA LEU A 135 -6.75 -9.53 -15.29
C LEU A 135 -6.22 -10.97 -15.40
N PHE A 136 -6.06 -11.66 -14.27
CA PHE A 136 -5.48 -13.00 -14.20
C PHE A 136 -6.52 -14.13 -14.05
N ILE A 137 -7.77 -13.84 -13.67
CA ILE A 137 -8.88 -14.81 -13.63
C ILE A 137 -9.52 -14.97 -15.03
N ALA A 138 -9.63 -13.88 -15.80
CA ALA A 138 -10.27 -13.87 -17.12
C ALA A 138 -9.67 -14.77 -18.24
N PRO A 139 -8.41 -15.25 -18.24
CA PRO A 139 -7.89 -16.03 -19.36
C PRO A 139 -8.51 -17.43 -19.51
N SER A 140 -9.16 -17.94 -18.46
CA SER A 140 -9.59 -19.34 -18.35
C SER A 140 -10.95 -19.64 -19.01
N LEU A 141 -11.78 -18.61 -19.24
CA LEU A 141 -13.13 -18.73 -19.78
C LEU A 141 -13.16 -18.50 -21.30
N ASN A 142 -12.31 -19.20 -22.05
CA ASN A 142 -12.47 -19.36 -23.50
C ASN A 142 -13.59 -20.38 -23.81
N ASN A 143 -14.78 -20.18 -23.23
CA ASN A 143 -16.02 -20.62 -23.83
C ASN A 143 -16.73 -19.37 -24.34
N SER A 144 -16.50 -19.11 -25.62
CA SER A 144 -17.29 -18.27 -26.53
C SER A 144 -18.63 -17.79 -25.97
N LYS A 145 -18.69 -16.50 -25.62
CA LYS A 145 -19.82 -15.61 -25.90
C LYS A 145 -19.35 -14.17 -25.73
N GLU A 146 -19.11 -13.53 -26.87
CA GLU A 146 -19.08 -12.08 -26.98
C GLU A 146 -20.44 -11.51 -26.59
N GLU A 147 -20.39 -10.34 -25.95
CA GLU A 147 -21.47 -9.37 -25.76
C GLU A 147 -22.71 -9.82 -24.96
N GLN A 148 -22.80 -9.38 -23.70
CA GLN A 148 -23.82 -8.42 -23.25
C GLN A 148 -23.82 -8.26 -21.72
N SER A 149 -24.19 -7.05 -21.30
CA SER A 149 -24.60 -6.66 -19.95
C SER A 149 -23.48 -6.34 -18.98
N GLY A 150 -23.31 -5.04 -18.71
CA GLY A 150 -22.87 -4.61 -17.40
C GLY A 150 -23.96 -5.01 -16.40
N ASP A 151 -23.61 -5.83 -15.43
CA ASP A 151 -24.26 -5.82 -14.14
C ASP A 151 -23.35 -6.41 -13.07
N GLU A 152 -23.52 -5.85 -11.89
CA GLU A 152 -22.79 -6.01 -10.64
C GLU A 152 -22.50 -7.47 -10.28
N SER A 153 -21.22 -7.86 -10.24
CA SER A 153 -20.80 -9.13 -9.62
C SER A 153 -19.39 -9.06 -9.03
N SER A 154 -19.18 -8.10 -8.12
CA SER A 154 -17.94 -7.96 -7.33
C SER A 154 -17.73 -9.13 -6.32
N ILE A 155 -18.76 -9.93 -6.01
CA ILE A 155 -18.71 -10.92 -4.92
C ILE A 155 -18.21 -12.33 -5.36
N GLN A 156 -18.03 -12.61 -6.66
CA GLN A 156 -17.58 -13.94 -7.13
C GLN A 156 -16.06 -14.13 -7.18
N SER A 157 -15.26 -13.10 -6.91
CA SER A 157 -13.79 -13.12 -6.97
C SER A 157 -13.15 -14.04 -5.93
N LEU A 158 -13.71 -14.14 -4.72
CA LEU A 158 -13.18 -14.92 -3.59
C LEU A 158 -13.11 -16.43 -3.85
N ILE A 159 -14.07 -17.00 -4.61
CA ILE A 159 -14.12 -18.45 -4.88
C ILE A 159 -13.11 -18.85 -5.99
N ASN A 160 -12.69 -17.90 -6.83
CA ASN A 160 -11.83 -18.15 -7.98
C ASN A 160 -10.33 -17.88 -7.72
N ILE A 161 -9.93 -17.47 -6.52
CA ILE A 161 -8.51 -17.25 -6.16
C ILE A 161 -7.66 -18.52 -6.39
N ARG A 162 -8.25 -19.72 -6.24
CA ARG A 162 -7.58 -21.00 -6.53
C ARG A 162 -7.16 -21.18 -7.99
N SER A 163 -7.75 -20.42 -8.91
CA SER A 163 -7.41 -20.45 -10.35
C SER A 163 -6.29 -19.48 -10.74
N LEU A 164 -5.84 -18.63 -9.82
CA LEU A 164 -4.81 -17.64 -10.10
C LEU A 164 -3.43 -18.29 -10.20
N PRO A 165 -2.59 -17.87 -11.17
CA PRO A 165 -1.20 -18.27 -11.20
C PRO A 165 -0.50 -17.88 -9.88
N PRO A 166 0.22 -18.80 -9.20
CA PRO A 166 0.88 -18.51 -7.93
C PRO A 166 1.81 -17.30 -7.99
N GLY A 167 2.50 -17.12 -9.12
CA GLY A 167 3.37 -15.96 -9.36
C GLY A 167 2.61 -14.62 -9.42
N ALA A 168 1.37 -14.61 -9.92
CA ALA A 168 0.53 -13.41 -9.93
C ALA A 168 0.04 -13.07 -8.51
N LEU A 169 -0.38 -14.09 -7.75
CA LEU A 169 -0.79 -13.93 -6.35
C LEU A 169 0.38 -13.40 -5.49
N ALA A 170 1.57 -13.98 -5.62
CA ALA A 170 2.75 -13.48 -4.93
C ALA A 170 3.09 -12.03 -5.32
N SER A 171 2.95 -11.69 -6.60
CA SER A 171 3.23 -10.33 -7.09
C SER A 171 2.26 -9.29 -6.53
N VAL A 172 0.96 -9.59 -6.44
CA VAL A 172 -0.02 -8.64 -5.89
C VAL A 172 0.18 -8.45 -4.38
N VAL A 173 0.49 -9.51 -3.64
CA VAL A 173 0.77 -9.43 -2.20
C VAL A 173 2.02 -8.58 -1.93
N LEU A 174 3.13 -8.85 -2.63
CA LEU A 174 4.36 -8.06 -2.49
C LEU A 174 4.16 -6.60 -2.90
N TRP A 175 3.36 -6.35 -3.92
CA TRP A 175 3.02 -4.99 -4.32
C TRP A 175 2.19 -4.29 -3.22
N CYS A 176 1.14 -4.93 -2.71
CA CYS A 176 0.34 -4.37 -1.62
C CYS A 176 1.19 -4.06 -0.39
N ASP A 177 2.09 -4.97 -0.01
CA ASP A 177 3.05 -4.74 1.09
C ASP A 177 3.87 -3.46 0.87
N ALA A 178 4.44 -3.30 -0.32
CA ALA A 178 5.21 -2.10 -0.66
C ALA A 178 4.35 -0.82 -0.62
N GLU A 179 3.07 -0.88 -1.01
CA GLU A 179 2.16 0.27 -0.92
C GLU A 179 1.76 0.58 0.53
N LEU A 180 1.52 -0.43 1.37
CA LEU A 180 1.25 -0.26 2.80
C LEU A 180 2.44 0.36 3.52
N ALA A 181 3.67 -0.02 3.17
CA ALA A 181 4.87 0.60 3.72
C ALA A 181 4.96 2.10 3.37
N LYS A 182 4.58 2.48 2.14
CA LYS A 182 4.51 3.90 1.73
C LYS A 182 3.41 4.65 2.46
N PHE A 183 2.24 4.02 2.63
CA PHE A 183 1.15 4.57 3.43
C PHE A 183 1.61 4.80 4.87
N GLY A 184 2.18 3.79 5.54
CA GLY A 184 2.70 3.90 6.90
C GLY A 184 3.78 4.98 7.03
N ALA A 185 4.62 5.17 6.02
CA ALA A 185 5.59 6.27 5.99
C ALA A 185 4.94 7.65 5.84
N ALA A 186 3.91 7.78 5.00
CA ALA A 186 3.17 9.04 4.83
C ALA A 186 2.34 9.38 6.07
N PHE A 187 1.59 8.40 6.58
CA PHE A 187 0.74 8.47 7.76
C PHE A 187 1.55 8.73 9.03
N GLY A 188 2.60 7.92 9.25
CA GLY A 188 3.50 8.04 10.40
C GLY A 188 4.52 9.17 10.32
N GLY A 189 4.69 9.75 9.13
CA GLY A 189 5.62 10.86 8.87
C GLY A 189 5.03 12.21 9.28
N THR A 190 5.49 13.29 8.64
CA THR A 190 5.12 14.67 8.97
C THR A 190 3.67 15.05 8.65
N ARG A 191 2.82 14.10 8.21
CA ARG A 191 1.44 14.39 7.81
C ARG A 191 0.44 14.20 8.95
N ILE A 192 0.53 13.08 9.67
CA ILE A 192 -0.43 12.75 10.73
C ILE A 192 0.33 12.53 12.04
N LEU A 193 0.94 11.36 12.24
CA LEU A 193 1.50 11.00 13.54
C LEU A 193 2.77 11.79 13.90
N GLY A 194 3.55 12.22 12.90
CA GLY A 194 4.75 13.02 13.13
C GLY A 194 4.49 14.41 13.70
N ASN A 195 3.25 14.92 13.59
CA ASN A 195 2.84 16.20 14.16
C ASN A 195 2.37 16.09 15.62
N LEU A 196 2.26 14.87 16.14
CA LEU A 196 1.83 14.58 17.50
C LEU A 196 3.04 14.45 18.43
N ALA A 197 2.90 14.93 19.66
CA ALA A 197 3.91 14.85 20.71
C ALA A 197 4.02 13.43 21.30
N LEU A 198 4.36 12.45 20.47
CA LEU A 198 4.40 11.03 20.84
C LEU A 198 5.74 10.61 21.47
N SER A 199 6.77 11.46 21.46
CA SER A 199 8.07 11.06 22.03
C SER A 199 8.03 11.13 23.56
N PRO A 200 8.64 10.16 24.27
CA PRO A 200 8.77 10.24 25.72
C PRO A 200 9.61 11.47 26.13
N PRO A 201 9.33 12.10 27.27
CA PRO A 201 10.13 13.22 27.75
C PRO A 201 11.59 12.80 27.94
N PRO A 202 12.57 13.65 27.58
CA PRO A 202 13.99 13.30 27.65
C PRO A 202 14.40 12.98 29.10
N ARG A 203 14.96 11.78 29.32
CA ARG A 203 15.42 11.29 30.64
C ARG A 203 16.43 12.22 31.32
N ASP A 204 17.17 13.03 30.56
CA ASP A 204 18.16 13.98 31.08
C ASP A 204 17.55 15.23 31.73
N ALA A 205 16.23 15.46 31.61
CA ALA A 205 15.55 16.53 32.33
C ALA A 205 15.52 16.28 33.85
N GLU A 206 15.63 15.02 34.30
CA GLU A 206 15.67 14.68 35.72
C GLU A 206 17.08 14.81 36.33
N ALA A 207 18.14 14.62 35.54
CA ALA A 207 19.53 14.61 36.00
C ALA A 207 20.16 16.00 36.17
N ARG A 208 19.54 17.07 35.64
CA ARG A 208 19.99 18.47 35.80
C ARG A 208 19.18 19.28 36.79
N ARG A 209 18.52 18.65 37.77
CA ARG A 209 17.90 19.36 38.90
C ARG A 209 18.99 19.90 39.85
N GLY A 210 19.53 21.06 39.49
CA GLY A 210 20.17 21.96 40.44
C GLY A 210 19.16 22.42 41.53
N PRO A 211 19.61 23.15 42.56
CA PRO A 211 18.78 23.51 43.72
C PRO A 211 17.47 24.18 43.29
N ARG A 212 16.35 23.55 43.64
CA ARG A 212 14.99 23.97 43.25
C ARG A 212 14.70 25.41 43.70
N VAL A 213 14.47 26.30 42.74
CA VAL A 213 13.75 27.56 42.98
C VAL A 213 12.26 27.21 43.01
N LEU A 214 11.59 27.47 44.14
CA LEU A 214 10.15 27.30 44.30
C LEU A 214 9.39 28.13 43.25
N GLY A 215 8.79 27.46 42.26
CA GLY A 215 7.99 28.10 41.22
C GLY A 215 7.71 27.27 39.95
N GLN A 216 8.39 26.14 39.75
CA GLN A 216 8.40 25.38 38.48
C GLN A 216 7.50 24.12 38.48
N GLY A 217 6.33 24.19 39.14
CA GLY A 217 5.43 23.03 39.33
C GLY A 217 4.38 22.80 38.23
N ASN A 218 4.11 23.79 37.36
CA ASN A 218 3.03 23.69 36.38
C ASN A 218 3.48 23.06 35.03
N ASP A 219 4.73 23.23 34.63
CA ASP A 219 5.20 22.82 33.29
C ASP A 219 5.22 21.28 33.11
N GLU A 220 5.51 20.49 34.16
CA GLU A 220 5.51 19.01 34.08
C GLU A 220 4.09 18.42 33.95
N VAL A 221 3.07 19.11 34.47
CA VAL A 221 1.67 18.67 34.39
C VAL A 221 1.10 18.94 33.01
N ASP A 222 1.43 20.09 32.42
CA ASP A 222 0.96 20.49 31.09
C ASP A 222 1.57 19.60 29.98
N ILE A 223 2.85 19.24 30.06
CA ILE A 223 3.50 18.35 29.08
C ILE A 223 2.88 16.95 29.09
N ASN A 224 2.55 16.40 30.26
CA ASN A 224 1.92 15.08 30.37
C ASN A 224 0.48 15.09 29.83
N ARG A 225 -0.24 16.20 30.00
CA ARG A 225 -1.58 16.38 29.45
C ARG A 225 -1.55 16.46 27.92
N ASP A 226 -0.64 17.23 27.35
CA ASP A 226 -0.47 17.36 25.90
C ASP A 226 -0.05 16.04 25.26
N ARG A 227 0.84 15.28 25.90
CA ARG A 227 1.21 13.92 25.45
C ARG A 227 0.02 12.97 25.48
N THR A 228 -0.79 13.00 26.54
CA THR A 228 -1.98 12.13 26.65
C THR A 228 -2.99 12.45 25.56
N ALA A 229 -3.27 13.73 25.32
CA ALA A 229 -4.14 14.17 24.22
C ALA A 229 -3.57 13.76 22.85
N ALA A 230 -2.26 13.86 22.65
CA ALA A 230 -1.60 13.42 21.42
C ALA A 230 -1.72 11.90 21.20
N ILE A 231 -1.64 11.09 22.26
CA ILE A 231 -1.83 9.63 22.20
C ILE A 231 -3.29 9.31 21.86
N GLU A 232 -4.26 10.01 22.46
CA GLU A 232 -5.69 9.83 22.15
C GLU A 232 -5.99 10.12 20.67
N VAL A 233 -5.47 11.24 20.15
CA VAL A 233 -5.59 11.58 18.72
C VAL A 233 -4.90 10.52 17.85
N ALA A 234 -3.71 10.05 18.25
CA ALA A 234 -3.02 8.98 17.51
C ALA A 234 -3.85 7.70 17.47
N ALA A 235 -4.43 7.28 18.59
CA ALA A 235 -5.30 6.10 18.67
C ALA A 235 -6.52 6.23 17.76
N GLN A 236 -7.19 7.39 17.76
CA GLN A 236 -8.30 7.66 16.84
C GLN A 236 -7.87 7.59 15.37
N CYS A 237 -6.73 8.21 15.02
CA CYS A 237 -6.19 8.15 13.66
C CYS A 237 -5.88 6.69 13.25
N VAL A 238 -5.22 5.92 14.10
CA VAL A 238 -4.86 4.51 13.83
C VAL A 238 -6.12 3.65 13.71
N GLY A 239 -7.10 3.84 14.60
CA GLY A 239 -8.39 3.15 14.52
C GLY A 239 -9.10 3.41 13.20
N GLN A 240 -9.11 4.65 12.70
CA GLN A 240 -9.66 4.97 11.37
C GLN A 240 -8.91 4.24 10.25
N ALA A 241 -7.57 4.23 10.29
CA ALA A 241 -6.78 3.53 9.28
C ALA A 241 -7.06 2.02 9.28
N PHE A 242 -7.20 1.39 10.45
CA PHE A 242 -7.54 -0.02 10.58
C PHE A 242 -8.96 -0.32 10.08
N GLN A 243 -9.93 0.52 10.43
CA GLN A 243 -11.31 0.38 9.96
C GLN A 243 -11.38 0.39 8.43
N TYR A 244 -10.81 1.41 7.78
CA TYR A 244 -10.82 1.50 6.32
C TYR A 244 -10.02 0.38 5.66
N ALA A 245 -8.87 -0.01 6.22
CA ALA A 245 -8.10 -1.13 5.69
C ALA A 245 -8.90 -2.44 5.76
N SER A 246 -9.58 -2.70 6.87
CA SER A 246 -10.35 -3.93 7.04
C SER A 246 -11.58 -3.97 6.13
N GLU A 247 -12.32 -2.87 6.03
CA GLU A 247 -13.49 -2.76 5.14
C GLU A 247 -13.14 -2.89 3.65
N ASN A 248 -11.96 -2.41 3.23
CA ASN A 248 -11.60 -2.34 1.81
C ASN A 248 -10.64 -3.46 1.36
N LEU A 249 -9.71 -3.91 2.20
CA LEU A 249 -8.68 -4.88 1.79
C LEU A 249 -9.04 -6.32 2.18
N ASP A 250 -9.56 -6.52 3.40
CA ASP A 250 -9.90 -7.86 3.88
C ASP A 250 -11.08 -8.43 3.07
N THR A 251 -11.98 -7.56 2.60
CA THR A 251 -13.11 -7.91 1.71
C THR A 251 -12.68 -8.39 0.32
N VAL A 252 -11.52 -7.95 -0.17
CA VAL A 252 -10.94 -8.37 -1.47
C VAL A 252 -10.17 -9.70 -1.33
N GLY A 253 -10.14 -10.29 -0.13
CA GLY A 253 -9.54 -11.60 0.13
C GLY A 253 -8.04 -11.57 0.40
N LEU A 254 -7.47 -10.39 0.66
CA LEU A 254 -6.10 -10.21 1.13
C LEU A 254 -6.15 -9.59 2.54
N PRO A 255 -6.01 -10.39 3.61
CA PRO A 255 -6.05 -9.88 4.98
C PRO A 255 -4.79 -9.05 5.28
N LEU A 256 -4.82 -7.78 4.90
CA LEU A 256 -3.67 -6.88 4.90
C LEU A 256 -3.65 -5.94 6.11
N THR A 257 -4.74 -5.88 6.86
CA THR A 257 -4.85 -5.10 8.10
C THR A 257 -3.73 -5.44 9.12
N PRO A 258 -3.36 -6.72 9.36
CA PRO A 258 -2.23 -7.04 10.24
C PRO A 258 -0.90 -6.45 9.73
N ARG A 259 -0.68 -6.46 8.42
CA ARG A 259 0.54 -5.90 7.84
C ARG A 259 0.60 -4.38 7.92
N LEU A 260 -0.56 -3.72 7.80
CA LEU A 260 -0.67 -2.29 8.08
C LEU A 260 -0.32 -1.97 9.54
N ALA A 261 -0.76 -2.80 10.48
CA ALA A 261 -0.45 -2.63 11.90
C ALA A 261 1.06 -2.61 12.14
N GLU A 262 1.82 -3.55 11.56
CA GLU A 262 3.29 -3.55 11.63
C GLU A 262 3.92 -2.27 11.05
N CYS A 263 3.40 -1.79 9.92
CA CYS A 263 3.90 -0.56 9.27
C CYS A 263 3.65 0.69 10.12
N ILE A 264 2.50 0.75 10.82
CA ILE A 264 2.14 1.86 11.71
C ILE A 264 2.89 1.77 13.03
N ARG A 265 3.03 0.57 13.60
CA ARG A 265 3.73 0.32 14.87
C ARG A 265 5.11 0.97 14.89
N ALA A 266 5.89 0.78 13.82
CA ALA A 266 7.23 1.37 13.66
C ALA A 266 7.26 2.92 13.69
N ARG A 267 6.10 3.58 13.69
CA ARG A 267 5.94 5.05 13.66
C ARG A 267 5.41 5.63 14.97
N LEU A 268 5.08 4.81 15.96
CA LEU A 268 4.52 5.24 17.25
C LEU A 268 5.57 5.66 18.28
N LYS A 269 6.87 5.51 17.99
CA LYS A 269 8.01 6.08 18.73
C LYS A 269 8.01 5.79 20.24
N GLY A 270 7.59 4.59 20.66
CA GLY A 270 7.57 4.21 22.07
C GLY A 270 6.22 4.39 22.77
N CYS A 271 5.18 4.83 22.05
CA CYS A 271 3.80 4.91 22.54
C CYS A 271 2.92 3.75 22.04
N GLU A 272 3.51 2.68 21.52
CA GLU A 272 2.78 1.55 20.93
C GLU A 272 1.78 0.97 21.92
N LYS A 273 2.20 0.80 23.18
CA LYS A 273 1.38 0.25 24.25
C LYS A 273 0.20 1.16 24.62
N GLU A 274 0.45 2.45 24.80
CA GLU A 274 -0.61 3.40 25.18
C GLU A 274 -1.63 3.57 24.05
N VAL A 275 -1.17 3.59 22.80
CA VAL A 275 -2.07 3.61 21.63
C VAL A 275 -2.87 2.31 21.56
N ALA A 276 -2.24 1.13 21.72
CA ALA A 276 -2.93 -0.15 21.73
C ALA A 276 -4.03 -0.23 22.79
N ALA A 277 -3.78 0.29 24.00
CA ALA A 277 -4.75 0.32 25.10
C ALA A 277 -5.96 1.24 24.83
N MET A 278 -5.85 2.18 23.89
CA MET A 278 -6.92 3.10 23.51
C MET A 278 -7.65 2.67 22.22
N LEU A 279 -7.17 1.64 21.53
CA LEU A 279 -7.86 1.09 20.36
C LEU A 279 -9.04 0.23 20.80
N ASP A 280 -10.07 0.16 19.96
CA ASP A 280 -11.22 -0.71 20.19
C ASP A 280 -10.81 -2.18 20.35
N GLU A 281 -11.53 -2.93 21.18
CA GLU A 281 -11.29 -4.37 21.43
C GLU A 281 -11.21 -5.20 20.15
N GLN A 282 -11.92 -4.78 19.10
CA GLN A 282 -11.87 -5.44 17.79
C GLN A 282 -10.46 -5.49 17.17
N TRP A 283 -9.55 -4.58 17.53
CA TRP A 283 -8.18 -4.54 17.01
C TRP A 283 -7.17 -5.29 17.88
N HIS A 284 -7.58 -5.81 19.03
CA HIS A 284 -6.65 -6.43 19.99
C HIS A 284 -5.85 -7.59 19.39
N TYR A 285 -6.45 -8.37 18.49
CA TYR A 285 -5.78 -9.51 17.85
C TYR A 285 -4.58 -9.13 16.95
N ILE A 286 -4.49 -7.88 16.48
CA ILE A 286 -3.37 -7.36 15.67
C ILE A 286 -2.45 -6.41 16.44
N THR A 287 -2.80 -6.06 17.69
CA THR A 287 -2.01 -5.15 18.54
C THR A 287 -1.53 -5.79 19.84
N VAL A 288 -1.83 -7.07 20.09
CA VAL A 288 -1.39 -7.80 21.30
C VAL A 288 0.12 -7.72 21.52
N ASP A 289 0.90 -7.74 20.44
CA ASP A 289 2.36 -7.67 20.45
C ASP A 289 2.87 -6.24 20.73
N TRP A 290 2.01 -5.22 20.67
CA TRP A 290 2.35 -3.82 21.00
C TRP A 290 2.41 -3.60 22.51
N GLU A 291 1.61 -4.36 23.28
CA GLU A 291 1.56 -4.28 24.74
C GLU A 291 2.79 -4.90 25.40
N HIS A 292 3.41 -5.85 24.71
CA HIS A 292 4.58 -6.61 25.14
C HIS A 292 5.66 -6.57 24.04
N PRO A 293 6.37 -5.44 23.86
CA PRO A 293 7.49 -5.41 22.94
C PRO A 293 8.51 -6.49 23.36
N PRO A 294 9.05 -7.27 22.41
CA PRO A 294 10.02 -8.32 22.74
C PRO A 294 11.18 -7.69 23.51
N THR A 295 11.45 -8.22 24.69
CA THR A 295 12.60 -7.84 25.49
C THR A 295 13.87 -8.30 24.77
N ASP A 296 14.98 -7.55 24.85
CA ASP A 296 16.28 -7.93 24.26
C ASP A 296 16.79 -9.33 24.71
N ASP A 297 16.15 -9.91 25.73
CA ASP A 297 16.36 -11.26 26.24
C ASP A 297 15.71 -12.36 25.38
N ASP A 298 14.81 -12.01 24.45
CA ASP A 298 14.13 -12.94 23.54
C ASP A 298 14.87 -13.15 22.20
N ILE A 299 15.99 -12.46 21.99
CA ILE A 299 16.85 -12.64 20.81
C ILE A 299 17.77 -13.84 21.06
N PRO A 300 17.64 -14.95 20.29
CA PRO A 300 18.57 -16.07 20.39
C PRO A 300 20.01 -15.59 20.22
N ILE A 301 20.90 -16.03 21.12
CA ILE A 301 22.31 -15.60 21.22
C ILE A 301 23.08 -15.73 19.89
N ASP A 302 22.61 -16.56 18.96
CA ASP A 302 23.23 -16.80 17.65
C ASP A 302 23.21 -15.60 16.68
N GLU A 303 22.40 -14.56 16.91
CA GLU A 303 22.39 -13.35 16.05
C GLU A 303 23.25 -12.19 16.59
N ARG A 304 23.88 -12.32 17.78
CA ARG A 304 24.74 -11.27 18.36
C ARG A 304 26.17 -11.23 17.78
N GLY A 305 26.47 -12.01 16.74
CA GLY A 305 27.83 -12.20 16.24
C GLY A 305 28.05 -11.70 14.81
N SER A 306 28.65 -10.50 14.67
CA SER A 306 29.68 -10.10 13.67
C SER A 306 29.45 -8.68 13.13
N ILE A 307 29.77 -7.67 13.93
CA ILE A 307 30.10 -6.34 13.40
C ILE A 307 31.59 -6.39 13.02
N PRO A 308 31.98 -6.34 11.73
CA PRO A 308 33.36 -6.14 11.38
C PRO A 308 33.74 -4.70 11.77
N MET A 309 34.75 -4.57 12.63
CA MET A 309 35.40 -3.28 12.87
C MET A 309 35.99 -2.77 11.56
N LEU A 310 35.55 -1.60 11.13
CA LEU A 310 36.30 -0.67 10.29
C LEU A 310 36.48 0.63 11.08
#